data_AF-A0A950LMP1-F1
#
_entry.id   AF-A0A950LMP1-F1
#
_cell.length_a   1.000
_cell.length_b   1.000
_cell.length_c   1.000
_cell.angle_alpha   90.00
_cell.angle_beta   90.00
_cell.angle_gamma   90.00
#
_symmetry.space_group_name_H-M   'P 1'
#
loop_
_entity.id
_entity.type
_entity.pdbx_description
1 polymer ?
#
loop_
_entity_poly.entity_id
_entity_poly.type
_entity_poly.pdbx_seq_one_letter_code
_entity_poly.pdbx_strand_id
1 'polypeptide(L)'
;MSIEDQLRERLRKVEALFFGATTIGERDAAGAAAERLRAKLDEVSHRDPPVEMKFSMPDLWSARLLIALCRRYGFKPFRYA
;
A
#
# COMPACT_ATOMS: atom_id res chain seq x y z
N MET A 1 -15.68 -0.80 -0.84
CA MET A 1 -14.33 -0.39 -1.27
C MET A 1 -13.84 0.64 -0.27
N SER A 2 -12.73 0.38 0.42
CA SER A 2 -12.19 1.29 1.46
C SER A 2 -11.83 2.66 0.85
N ILE A 3 -11.78 3.71 1.68
CA ILE A 3 -11.26 5.02 1.28
C ILE A 3 -9.80 4.89 0.82
N GLU A 4 -9.03 4.00 1.47
CA GLU A 4 -7.65 3.68 1.08
C GLU A 4 -7.59 3.04 -0.32
N ASP A 5 -8.49 2.09 -0.62
CA ASP A 5 -8.58 1.45 -1.94
C ASP A 5 -8.89 2.48 -3.04
N GLN A 6 -9.82 3.41 -2.76
CA GLN A 6 -10.16 4.49 -3.68
C GLN A 6 -8.98 5.45 -3.94
N LEU A 7 -8.19 5.75 -2.90
CA LEU A 7 -7.00 6.58 -3.03
C LEU A 7 -5.89 5.87 -3.81
N ARG A 8 -5.66 4.57 -3.57
CA ARG A 8 -4.70 3.76 -4.35
C ARG A 8 -5.07 3.67 -5.82
N GLU A 9 -6.36 3.49 -6.12
CA GLU A 9 -6.84 3.44 -7.49
C GLU A 9 -6.70 4.79 -8.20
N ARG A 10 -6.96 5.90 -7.50
CA ARG A 10 -6.69 7.25 -8.03
C ARG A 10 -5.20 7.47 -8.28
N LEU A 11 -4.34 7.02 -7.37
CA LEU A 11 -2.89 7.15 -7.53
C LEU A 11 -2.40 6.40 -8.78
N ARG A 12 -2.85 5.16 -9.01
CA ARG A 12 -2.52 4.40 -10.23
C ARG A 12 -2.89 5.13 -11.51
N LYS A 13 -4.07 5.78 -11.54
CA LYS A 13 -4.52 6.57 -12.69
C LYS A 13 -3.66 7.79 -12.95
N VAL A 14 -3.26 8.49 -11.88
CA VAL A 14 -2.36 9.66 -11.99
C VAL A 14 -0.96 9.24 -12.42
N GLU A 15 -0.45 8.11 -11.92
CA GLU A 15 0.84 7.56 -12.37
C GLU A 15 0.79 7.14 -13.85
N ALA A 16 -0.30 6.51 -14.30
CA ALA A 16 -0.49 6.21 -15.71
C ALA A 16 -0.51 7.48 -16.59
N LEU A 17 -1.17 8.56 -16.13
CA LEU A 17 -1.14 9.87 -16.79
C LEU A 17 0.27 10.47 -16.81
N PHE A 18 1.02 10.33 -15.71
CA PHE A 18 2.40 10.81 -15.62
C PHE A 18 3.32 10.11 -16.64
N PHE A 19 3.24 8.78 -16.73
CA PHE A 19 4.04 8.00 -17.68
C PHE A 19 3.59 8.20 -19.14
N GLY A 20 2.30 8.45 -19.36
CA GLY A 20 1.72 8.72 -20.68
C GLY A 20 1.77 10.18 -21.13
N ALA A 21 2.26 11.09 -20.29
CA ALA A 21 2.26 12.52 -20.60
C ALA A 21 3.25 12.86 -21.72
N THR A 22 2.76 13.65 -22.68
CA THR A 22 3.48 14.01 -23.92
C THR A 22 4.15 15.38 -23.79
N THR A 23 3.72 16.18 -22.80
CA THR A 23 4.27 17.51 -22.53
C THR A 23 4.85 17.61 -21.12
N ILE A 24 5.78 18.56 -20.93
CA ILE A 24 6.44 18.82 -19.64
C ILE A 24 5.40 19.27 -18.60
N GLY A 25 4.47 20.16 -18.98
CA GLY A 25 3.43 20.66 -18.08
C GLY A 25 2.46 19.58 -17.59
N GLU A 26 2.13 18.59 -18.44
CA GLU A 26 1.31 17.45 -18.02
C GLU A 26 2.03 16.54 -17.02
N ARG A 27 3.33 16.30 -17.24
CA ARG A 27 4.16 15.53 -16.29
C ARG A 27 4.25 16.21 -14.94
N ASP A 28 4.51 17.52 -14.93
CA ASP A 28 4.63 18.29 -13.69
C ASP A 28 3.29 18.32 -12.93
N ALA A 29 2.17 18.52 -13.64
CA ALA A 29 0.84 18.51 -13.05
C ALA A 29 0.46 17.13 -12.49
N ALA A 30 0.75 16.05 -13.22
CA ALA A 30 0.50 14.69 -12.78
C ALA A 30 1.40 14.30 -11.59
N GLY A 31 2.67 14.72 -11.59
CA GLY A 31 3.58 14.53 -10.47
C GLY A 31 3.07 15.22 -9.20
N ALA A 32 2.68 16.49 -9.31
CA ALA A 32 2.11 17.25 -8.19
C ALA A 32 0.80 16.63 -7.66
N ALA A 33 -0.01 16.02 -8.54
CA ALA A 33 -1.22 15.31 -8.13
C ALA A 33 -0.90 13.97 -7.43
N ALA A 34 0.12 13.23 -7.89
CA ALA A 34 0.57 11.99 -7.26
C ALA A 34 1.09 12.23 -5.84
N GLU A 35 1.88 13.28 -5.63
CA GLU A 35 2.40 13.65 -4.32
C GLU A 35 1.27 14.00 -3.32
N ARG A 36 0.25 14.76 -3.76
CA ARG A 36 -0.93 15.03 -2.92
C ARG A 36 -1.68 13.76 -2.53
N LEU A 37 -1.80 12.81 -3.45
CA LEU A 37 -2.46 11.53 -3.19
C LEU A 37 -1.65 10.64 -2.24
N ARG A 38 -0.32 10.63 -2.37
CA ARG A 38 0.57 9.93 -1.42
C ARG A 38 0.47 10.50 -0.02
N ALA A 39 0.54 11.83 0.13
CA ALA A 39 0.38 12.49 1.43
C ALA A 39 -0.97 12.15 2.09
N LYS A 40 -2.05 12.10 1.30
CA LYS A 40 -3.38 11.72 1.81
C LYS A 40 -3.48 10.23 2.16
N LEU A 41 -2.78 9.36 1.44
CA LEU A 41 -2.70 7.94 1.75
C LEU A 41 -1.97 7.72 3.08
N ASP A 42 -0.87 8.43 3.30
CA ASP A 42 -0.14 8.41 4.57
C ASP A 42 -1.01 8.92 5.71
N GLU A 43 -1.73 10.04 5.54
CA GLU A 43 -2.63 10.55 6.57
C GLU A 43 -3.72 9.54 6.96
N VAL A 44 -4.33 8.88 5.97
CA VAL A 44 -5.33 7.82 6.21
C VAL A 44 -4.69 6.62 6.91
N SER A 45 -3.49 6.21 6.50
CA SER A 45 -2.74 5.11 7.11
C SER A 45 -2.34 5.41 8.57
N HIS A 46 -2.16 6.67 8.95
CA HIS A 46 -1.88 7.06 10.33
C HIS A 46 -3.14 7.09 11.20
N ARG A 47 -4.31 7.38 10.61
CA ARG A 47 -5.59 7.44 11.33
C ARG A 47 -6.20 6.05 11.60
N ASP A 48 -5.89 5.07 10.74
CA ASP A 48 -6.30 3.68 10.91
C ASP A 48 -5.06 2.77 10.86
N PRO A 49 -4.28 2.73 11.97
CA PRO A 49 -3.08 1.91 12.01
C PRO A 49 -3.45 0.44 11.81
N PRO A 50 -2.67 -0.32 11.01
CA PRO A 50 -2.93 -1.74 10.84
C PRO A 50 -3.00 -2.44 12.21
N VAL A 51 -4.06 -3.21 12.44
CA VAL A 51 -4.16 -4.02 13.65
C VAL A 51 -3.09 -5.10 13.60
N GLU A 52 -2.07 -4.94 14.43
CA GLU A 52 -0.99 -5.92 14.55
C GLU A 52 -1.49 -7.15 15.32
N MET A 53 -1.30 -8.33 14.73
CA MET A 53 -1.64 -9.60 15.37
C MET A 53 -0.36 -10.40 15.62
N LYS A 54 -0.12 -10.74 16.89
CA LYS A 54 1.01 -11.58 17.29
C LYS A 54 0.57 -13.03 17.38
N PHE A 55 1.29 -13.90 16.67
CA PHE A 55 1.10 -15.34 16.73
C PHE A 55 2.36 -16.02 17.27
N SER A 56 2.17 -16.93 18.21
CA SER A 56 3.20 -17.87 18.67
C SER A 56 2.90 -19.24 18.08
N MET A 57 3.90 -19.86 17.44
CA MET A 57 3.76 -21.18 16.83
C MET A 57 4.58 -22.21 17.59
N PRO A 58 4.11 -23.47 17.68
CA PRO A 58 4.81 -24.52 18.41
C PRO A 58 6.07 -25.01 17.68
N ASP A 59 6.13 -24.84 16.36
CA ASP A 59 7.22 -25.33 15.52
C ASP A 59 7.47 -24.44 14.28
N LEU A 60 8.61 -24.66 13.63
CA LEU A 60 9.07 -23.87 12.49
C LEU A 60 8.23 -24.10 11.22
N TRP A 61 7.64 -25.28 11.05
CA TRP A 61 6.80 -25.60 9.89
C TRP A 61 5.47 -24.86 9.95
N SER A 62 4.82 -24.84 11.12
CA SER A 62 3.60 -24.07 11.36
C SER A 62 3.80 -22.57 11.10
N ALA A 63 4.94 -22.01 11.52
CA ALA A 63 5.30 -20.62 11.22
C ALA A 63 5.46 -20.37 9.71
N ARG A 64 6.13 -21.28 8.98
CA ARG A 64 6.28 -21.16 7.52
C ARG A 64 4.94 -21.25 6.79
N LEU A 65 4.05 -22.14 7.22
CA LEU A 65 2.71 -22.27 6.66
C LEU A 65 1.90 -20.98 6.88
N LEU A 66 1.90 -20.42 8.09
CA LEU A 66 1.23 -19.15 8.38
C LEU A 66 1.77 -18.03 7.47
N ILE A 67 3.09 -17.88 7.37
CA ILE A 67 3.72 -16.86 6.51
C ILE A 67 3.29 -17.02 5.05
N ALA A 68 3.25 -18.26 4.55
CA ALA A 68 2.81 -18.56 3.19
C ALA A 68 1.34 -18.18 2.97
N LEU A 69 0.47 -18.48 3.92
CA LEU A 69 -0.94 -18.11 3.87
C LEU A 69 -1.13 -16.59 3.95
N CYS A 70 -0.45 -15.90 4.87
CA CYS A 70 -0.47 -14.44 4.97
C CYS A 70 -0.11 -13.81 3.62
N ARG A 71 0.99 -14.23 3.00
CA ARG A 71 1.43 -13.73 1.69
C ARG A 71 0.41 -14.04 0.58
N ARG A 72 -0.16 -15.25 0.56
CA ARG A 72 -1.18 -15.66 -0.42
C ARG A 72 -2.43 -14.79 -0.36
N TYR A 73 -2.84 -14.38 0.84
CA TYR A 73 -4.03 -13.56 1.05
C TYR A 73 -3.75 -12.05 1.17
N GLY A 74 -2.51 -11.61 0.88
CA GLY A 74 -2.17 -10.18 0.82
C GLY A 74 -1.81 -9.54 2.16
N PHE A 75 -1.67 -10.32 3.24
CA PHE A 75 -1.14 -9.84 4.51
C PHE A 75 0.40 -9.74 4.47
N LYS A 76 0.94 -8.78 5.22
CA LYS A 76 2.39 -8.52 5.31
C LYS A 76 2.92 -9.05 6.65
N PRO A 77 3.41 -10.30 6.72
CA PRO A 77 4.00 -10.81 7.95
C PRO A 77 5.33 -10.10 8.23
N PHE A 78 5.55 -9.73 9.49
CA PHE A 78 6.78 -9.07 9.95
C PHE A 78 7.25 -9.67 11.28
N ARG A 79 8.51 -9.39 11.63
CA ARG A 79 9.11 -9.71 12.94
C ARG A 79 9.91 -8.48 13.37
N TYR A 80 9.75 -8.02 14.61
CA TYR A 80 10.64 -6.98 15.15
C TYR A 80 12.07 -7.52 15.22
N ALA A 81 13.03 -6.69 14.81
CA ALA A 81 14.47 -6.98 14.87
C ALA A 81 14.99 -6.86 16.31
#